data_AF-A0A9X3TS46-F1
#
_entry.id   AF-A0A9X3TS46-F1
#
_cell.length_a   1.000
_cell.length_b   1.000
_cell.length_c   1.000
_cell.angle_alpha   90.00
_cell.angle_beta   90.00
_cell.angle_gamma   90.00
#
_symmetry.space_group_name_H-M   'P 1'
#
loop_
_entity.id
_entity.type
_entity.pdbx_description
1 polymer ?
#
loop_
_entity_poly.entity_id
_entity_poly.type
_entity_poly.pdbx_seq_one_letter_code
_entity_poly.pdbx_strand_id
1 'polypeptide(L)' 'MPAQVNTDQLKKAEACTTLAKNMITQAIEQSAANPQLAEEALKQASQEIAQAQTMISQVQSALQMQSQQQQGQA' A
#
# COMPACT_ATOMS: atom_id res chain seq x y z
N MET A 1 -8.13 7.39 25.83
CA MET A 1 -6.91 6.75 25.30
C MET A 1 -6.66 7.32 23.92
N PRO A 2 -5.46 7.83 23.57
CA PRO A 2 -5.22 8.29 22.21
C PRO A 2 -5.40 7.09 21.28
N ALA A 3 -6.27 7.21 20.27
CA ALA A 3 -6.33 6.19 19.24
C ALA A 3 -4.94 6.16 18.56
N GLN A 4 -4.29 5.01 18.64
CA GLN A 4 -2.98 4.81 18.05
C GLN A 4 -3.17 4.56 16.56
N VAL A 5 -2.37 5.25 15.75
CA VAL A 5 -2.18 4.87 14.34
C VAL A 5 -1.89 3.38 14.29
N ASN A 6 -2.64 2.64 13.47
CA ASN A 6 -2.40 1.22 13.27
C ASN A 6 -1.12 1.04 12.45
N THR A 7 0.02 1.09 13.15
CA THR A 7 1.34 0.99 12.52
C THR A 7 1.58 -0.37 11.87
N ASP A 8 0.88 -1.42 12.30
CA ASP A 8 0.95 -2.74 11.65
C ASP A 8 0.36 -2.71 10.24
N GLN A 9 -0.73 -1.96 10.03
CA GLN A 9 -1.27 -1.74 8.68
C GLN A 9 -0.31 -0.93 7.82
N LEU A 10 0.38 0.05 8.39
CA LEU A 10 1.41 0.81 7.66
C LEU A 10 2.61 -0.05 7.28
N LYS A 11 3.10 -0.90 8.18
CA LYS A 11 4.19 -1.85 7.88
C LYS A 11 3.80 -2.86 6.80
N LYS A 12 2.56 -3.34 6.81
CA LYS A 12 2.05 -4.21 5.73
C LYS A 12 1.94 -3.47 4.40
N ALA A 13 1.46 -2.22 4.40
CA ALA A 13 1.42 -1.39 3.21
C ALA A 13 2.83 -1.11 2.64
N GLU A 14 3.81 -0.88 3.51
CA GLU A 14 5.22 -0.74 3.13
C GLU A 14 5.77 -2.02 2.49
N ALA A 15 5.49 -3.19 3.07
CA ALA A 15 5.89 -4.47 2.52
C ALA A 15 5.28 -4.70 1.12
N CYS A 16 3.97 -4.50 0.95
CA CYS A 16 3.30 -4.59 -0.35
C CYS A 16 3.90 -3.61 -1.37
N THR A 17 4.18 -2.38 -0.96
CA THR A 17 4.80 -1.36 -1.84
C THR A 17 6.22 -1.77 -2.27
N THR A 18 6.99 -2.38 -1.35
CA THR A 18 8.33 -2.90 -1.65
C THR A 18 8.27 -4.07 -2.63
N LEU A 19 7.32 -4.99 -2.44
CA LEU A 19 7.09 -6.09 -3.37
C LEU A 19 6.68 -5.57 -4.76
N ALA A 20 5.73 -4.63 -4.81
CA ALA A 20 5.32 -3.99 -6.05
C ALA A 20 6.49 -3.32 -6.78
N LYS A 21 7.34 -2.59 -6.05
CA LYS A 21 8.55 -1.97 -6.60
C LYS A 21 9.45 -3.02 -7.24
N ASN A 22 9.73 -4.11 -6.53
CA ASN A 22 10.59 -5.18 -7.04
C ASN A 22 10.02 -5.82 -8.31
N MET A 23 8.70 -6.03 -8.36
CA MET A 23 8.02 -6.56 -9.54
C MET A 23 8.04 -5.61 -10.72
N ILE A 24 7.88 -4.30 -10.49
CA ILE A 24 8.03 -3.28 -11.54
C ILE A 24 9.47 -3.27 -12.06
N THR A 25 10.46 -3.36 -11.18
CA THR A 25 11.87 -3.49 -11.58
C THR A 25 12.08 -4.73 -12.45
N GLN A 26 11.58 -5.89 -12.03
CA GLN A 26 11.66 -7.12 -12.82
C GLN A 26 10.98 -6.96 -14.18
N ALA A 27 9.81 -6.32 -14.24
CA ALA A 27 9.12 -6.06 -15.51
C ALA A 27 9.93 -5.16 -16.44
N ILE A 28 10.60 -4.14 -15.90
CA ILE A 28 11.50 -3.26 -16.67
C ILE A 28 12.65 -4.07 -17.26
N GLU A 29 13.33 -4.87 -16.45
CA GLU A 29 14.46 -5.70 -16.88
C GLU A 29 14.05 -6.77 -17.91
N GLN A 30 12.87 -7.35 -17.74
CA GLN A 30 12.36 -8.40 -18.62
C GLN A 30 11.61 -7.86 -19.84
N SER A 31 11.23 -6.57 -19.88
CA SER A 31 10.39 -6.00 -20.96
C SER A 31 10.95 -6.26 -22.37
N ALA A 32 12.27 -6.23 -22.53
CA ALA A 32 12.94 -6.50 -23.80
C ALA A 32 13.23 -7.99 -24.06
N ALA A 33 13.34 -8.80 -23.00
CA ALA A 33 13.76 -10.20 -23.08
C ALA A 33 12.59 -11.19 -23.05
N ASN A 34 11.59 -10.92 -22.21
CA ASN A 34 10.39 -11.73 -22.02
C ASN A 34 9.18 -10.84 -21.67
N PRO A 35 8.44 -10.35 -22.68
CA PRO A 35 7.31 -9.44 -22.46
C PRO A 35 6.14 -10.09 -21.72
N GLN A 36 5.95 -11.42 -21.83
CA GLN A 36 4.90 -12.12 -21.06
C GLN A 36 5.21 -12.10 -19.56
N LEU A 37 6.46 -12.39 -19.19
CA LEU A 37 6.89 -12.34 -17.79
C LEU A 37 6.80 -10.90 -17.24
N ALA A 38 7.12 -9.90 -18.06
CA ALA A 38 6.95 -8.50 -17.70
C ALA A 38 5.48 -8.15 -17.45
N GLU A 39 4.55 -8.62 -18.29
CA GLU A 39 3.11 -8.41 -18.09
C GLU A 39 2.59 -9.06 -16.80
N GLU A 40 3.03 -10.29 -16.51
CA GLU A 40 2.67 -10.99 -15.27
C GLU A 40 3.20 -10.26 -14.03
N ALA A 41 4.45 -9.79 -14.07
CA ALA A 41 5.04 -9.01 -12.98
C ALA A 41 4.29 -7.68 -12.76
N LEU A 42 3.90 -6.98 -13.83
CA LEU A 42 3.08 -5.76 -13.72
C LEU A 42 1.70 -6.04 -13.14
N LYS A 43 1.06 -7.15 -13.53
CA LYS A 43 -0.22 -7.56 -12.97
C LYS A 43 -0.14 -7.82 -11.47
N GLN A 44 0.90 -8.54 -11.02
CA GLN A 44 1.13 -8.79 -9.59
C GLN A 44 1.47 -7.50 -8.84
N ALA A 45 2.30 -6.62 -9.42
CA ALA A 45 2.60 -5.31 -8.84
C ALA A 45 1.34 -4.46 -8.63
N SER A 46 0.41 -4.48 -9.59
CA SER A 46 -0.87 -3.78 -9.48
C SER A 46 -1.71 -4.29 -8.30
N GLN A 47 -1.72 -5.61 -8.05
CA GLN A 47 -2.43 -6.19 -6.92
C GLN A 47 -1.83 -5.74 -5.58
N GLU A 48 -0.51 -5.75 -5.45
CA GLU A 48 0.17 -5.29 -4.24
C GLU A 48 -0.04 -3.80 -3.99
N ILE A 49 -0.04 -2.97 -5.04
CA ILE A 49 -0.35 -1.54 -4.92
C ILE A 49 -1.79 -1.33 -4.44
N ALA A 50 -2.77 -2.07 -4.98
CA ALA A 50 -4.16 -1.97 -4.55
C ALA A 50 -4.34 -2.35 -3.07
N GLN A 51 -3.63 -3.40 -2.62
CA GLN A 51 -3.61 -3.77 -1.20
C GLN A 51 -2.98 -2.68 -0.34
N ALA A 52 -1.84 -2.13 -0.75
CA ALA A 52 -1.19 -1.01 -0.05
C ALA A 52 -2.12 0.21 0.05
N GLN A 53 -2.77 0.60 -1.05
CA GLN A 53 -3.73 1.72 -1.07
C GLN A 53 -4.90 1.48 -0.13
N THR A 54 -5.43 0.25 -0.08
CA THR A 54 -6.53 -0.10 0.83
C THR A 54 -6.10 0.07 2.29
N MET A 55 -4.93 -0.44 2.67
CA MET A 55 -4.41 -0.33 4.04
C MET A 55 -4.12 1.12 4.41
N ILE A 56 -3.52 1.90 3.50
CA ILE A 56 -3.28 3.33 3.71
C ILE A 56 -4.60 4.08 3.92
N SER A 57 -5.62 3.78 3.10
CA SER A 57 -6.93 4.41 3.22
C SER A 57 -7.59 4.11 4.56
N GLN A 58 -7.52 2.85 5.03
CA GLN A 58 -8.04 2.48 6.35
C GLN A 58 -7.36 3.24 7.49
N VAL A 59 -6.03 3.38 7.45
CA VAL A 59 -5.28 4.15 8.45
C VAL A 59 -5.63 5.64 8.38
N GLN A 60 -5.75 6.22 7.19
CA GLN A 60 -6.15 7.62 7.01
C GLN A 60 -7.57 7.87 7.52
N SER A 61 -8.54 6.99 7.23
CA SER A 61 -9.90 7.11 7.74
C SER A 61 -9.94 7.02 9.27
N ALA A 62 -9.16 6.11 9.87
CA ALA A 62 -9.05 6.00 11.32
C ALA A 62 -8.50 7.30 11.96
N LEU A 63 -7.47 7.90 11.35
CA LEU A 63 -6.91 9.19 11.77
C LEU A 63 -7.92 10.34 11.65
N GLN A 64 -8.71 10.38 10.59
CA GLN A 64 -9.70 11.43 10.36
C GLN A 64 -10.84 11.36 11.40
N MET A 65 -11.36 10.16 11.66
CA MET A 65 -12.38 9.94 12.70
C MET A 65 -11.87 10.33 14.10
N GLN A 66 -10.60 10.04 14.39
CA GLN A 66 -9.97 10.42 15.65
C GLN A 66 -9.86 11.93 15.83
N SER A 67 -9.52 12.65 14.77
CA SER A 67 -9.45 14.12 14.77
C SER A 67 -10.80 14.75 15.14
N GLN A 68 -11.90 14.15 14.65
CA GLN A 68 -13.25 14.64 14.85
C GLN A 68 -13.79 14.36 16.27
N GLN A 69 -13.44 13.23 16.87
CA GLN A 69 -13.79 12.94 18.27
C GLN A 69 -13.09 13.85 19.28
N GLN A 70 -11.91 14.41 18.93
CA GLN A 70 -11.16 15.28 19.82
C GLN A 70 -11.68 16.74 19.82
N GLN A 71 -12.37 17.18 18.77
CA GLN A 71 -13.00 18.52 18.68
C GLN A 71 -14.40 18.60 19.32
N GLY A 72 -15.09 17.48 19.53
CA GLY A 72 -16.43 17.44 20.14
C GLY A 72 -16.46 17.47 21.68
N GLN A 73 -15.32 17.67 22.35
CA GLN A 73 -15.18 17.67 23.82
C GLN A 73 -14.60 18.99 24.37
N ALA A 74 -14.58 20.06 23.56
CA ALA A 74 -14.18 21.41 23.98
C ALA A 74 -15.41 22.30 24.22
#